data_AF-A0A8G0ZYH9-F1
#
_entry.id   AF-A0A8G0ZYH9-F1
#
_cell.length_a   1.000
_cell.length_b   1.000
_cell.length_c   1.000
_cell.angle_alpha   90.00
_cell.angle_beta   90.00
_cell.angle_gamma   90.00
#
_symmetry.space_group_name_H-M   'P 1'
#
loop_
_entity.id
_entity.type
_entity.pdbx_description
1 polymer ?
#
loop_
_entity_poly.entity_id
_entity_poly.type
_entity_poly.pdbx_seq_one_letter_code
_entity_poly.pdbx_strand_id
1 'polypeptide(L)'
;MDATMLIGFSAGLLTTVSFFPQVVRTLRTRSAHDFSALMLFLLFTGLTLWLVYGLLRDDAAIVATNGVTAALVAVIGGVKVRSG
;
A
#
# COMPACT_ATOMS: atom_id res chain seq x y z
N MET A 1 21.98 -1.28 -15.21
CA MET A 1 20.86 -0.69 -14.44
C MET A 1 21.45 0.32 -13.49
N ASP A 2 20.88 1.52 -13.42
CA ASP A 2 21.30 2.54 -12.45
C ASP A 2 21.02 2.03 -11.02
N ALA A 3 21.97 2.25 -10.10
CA ALA A 3 21.87 1.78 -8.72
C ALA A 3 20.61 2.33 -8.03
N THR A 4 20.24 3.56 -8.37
CA THR A 4 19.01 4.23 -7.90
C THR A 4 17.76 3.43 -8.26
N MET A 5 17.64 2.96 -9.51
CA MET A 5 16.50 2.15 -9.95
C MET A 5 16.43 0.81 -9.21
N LEU A 6 17.57 0.13 -9.05
CA LEU A 6 17.60 -1.17 -8.37
C LEU A 6 17.15 -1.03 -6.90
N ILE A 7 17.65 -0.02 -6.20
CA ILE A 7 17.27 0.25 -4.81
C ILE A 7 15.79 0.66 -4.72
N GLY A 8 15.32 1.56 -5.59
CA GLY A 8 13.94 2.02 -5.60
C GLY A 8 12.94 0.88 -5.84
N PHE A 9 13.18 0.03 -6.84
CA PHE A 9 12.35 -1.14 -7.10
C PHE A 9 12.42 -2.17 -5.96
N SER A 10 13.61 -2.42 -5.39
CA SER A 10 13.75 -3.36 -4.28
C SER A 10 13.01 -2.89 -3.03
N ALA A 11 13.16 -1.61 -2.68
CA ALA A 11 12.46 -1.00 -1.55
C ALA A 11 10.93 -1.06 -1.75
N GLY A 12 10.48 -0.70 -2.95
CA GLY A 12 9.08 -0.78 -3.33
C GLY A 12 8.50 -2.18 -3.33
N LEU A 13 9.26 -3.17 -3.82
CA LEU A 13 8.85 -4.57 -3.80
C LEU A 13 8.73 -5.09 -2.36
N LEU A 14 9.75 -4.88 -1.52
CA LEU A 14 9.74 -5.36 -0.14
C LEU A 14 8.60 -4.74 0.67
N THR A 15 8.37 -3.43 0.52
CA THR A 15 7.25 -2.74 1.19
C THR A 15 5.90 -3.27 0.71
N THR A 16 5.68 -3.38 -0.61
CA THR A 16 4.42 -3.88 -1.16
C THR A 16 4.15 -5.34 -0.73
N VAL A 17 5.15 -6.21 -0.84
CA VAL A 17 5.04 -7.63 -0.45
C VAL A 17 4.80 -7.78 1.04
N SER A 18 5.28 -6.86 1.89
CA SER A 18 4.99 -6.93 3.33
C SER A 18 3.49 -6.83 3.66
N PHE A 19 2.70 -6.12 2.83
CA PHE A 19 1.25 -6.02 2.99
C PHE A 19 0.52 -7.24 2.43
N PHE A 20 1.10 -7.98 1.49
CA PHE A 20 0.41 -9.08 0.81
C PHE A 20 -0.04 -10.22 1.75
N PRO A 21 0.81 -10.81 2.62
CA PRO A 21 0.38 -11.83 3.58
C PRO A 21 -0.75 -11.33 4.49
N GLN A 22 -0.69 -10.05 4.85
CA GLN A 22 -1.66 -9.43 5.73
C GLN A 22 -3.02 -9.23 5.05
N VAL A 23 -3.04 -8.82 3.78
CA VAL A 23 -4.26 -8.77 2.95
C VAL A 23 -4.89 -10.15 2.83
N VAL A 24 -4.08 -11.18 2.50
CA VAL A 24 -4.57 -12.56 2.39
C VAL A 24 -5.19 -13.04 3.69
N ARG A 25 -4.54 -12.77 4.83
CA ARG A 25 -5.08 -13.09 6.16
C ARG A 25 -6.41 -12.38 6.41
N THR A 26 -6.48 -11.06 6.20
CA THR A 26 -7.70 -10.26 6.41
C THR A 26 -8.85 -10.72 5.51
N LEU A 27 -8.59 -11.08 4.27
CA LEU A 27 -9.61 -11.62 3.36
C LEU A 27 -10.08 -13.02 3.79
N ARG A 28 -9.16 -13.87 4.26
CA ARG A 28 -9.48 -15.23 4.73
C ARG A 28 -10.28 -15.22 6.02
N THR A 29 -9.92 -14.38 6.98
CA THR A 29 -10.63 -14.25 8.27
C THR A 29 -11.87 -13.36 8.17
N ARG A 30 -12.01 -12.61 7.07
CA ARG A 30 -13.03 -11.56 6.89
C ARG A 30 -13.09 -10.56 8.05
N SER A 31 -11.95 -10.34 8.71
CA SER A 31 -11.84 -9.49 9.88
C SER A 31 -10.61 -8.60 9.76
N ALA A 32 -10.82 -7.32 10.02
CA ALA A 32 -9.76 -6.32 10.18
C ALA A 32 -9.85 -5.65 11.57
N HIS A 33 -10.36 -6.35 12.59
CA HIS A 33 -10.47 -5.79 13.95
C HIS A 33 -9.15 -5.26 14.49
N ASP A 34 -8.05 -5.97 14.22
CA ASP A 34 -6.70 -5.62 14.66
C ASP A 34 -6.17 -4.31 14.04
N PHE A 35 -6.79 -3.82 12.96
CA PHE A 35 -6.41 -2.55 12.35
C PHE A 35 -7.16 -1.37 12.94
N SER A 36 -6.43 -0.30 13.26
CA SER A 36 -7.05 1.01 13.51
C SER A 36 -7.61 1.60 12.22
N ALA A 37 -8.87 2.03 12.23
CA ALA A 37 -9.49 2.68 11.07
C ALA A 37 -8.77 4.00 10.71
N LEU A 38 -8.35 4.76 11.73
CA LEU A 38 -7.58 5.99 11.53
C LEU A 38 -6.22 5.71 10.87
N MET A 39 -5.53 4.64 11.30
CA MET A 39 -4.27 4.23 10.67
C MET A 39 -4.47 3.93 9.18
N LEU A 40 -5.48 3.13 8.82
CA LEU A 40 -5.75 2.79 7.42
C LEU A 40 -6.09 4.03 6.59
N PHE A 41 -6.87 4.96 7.14
CA PHE A 41 -7.22 6.21 6.47
C PHE A 41 -5.99 7.10 6.21
N LEU A 42 -5.15 7.32 7.23
CA LEU A 42 -3.93 8.12 7.11
C LEU A 42 -2.95 7.47 6.12
N LEU A 43 -2.78 6.15 6.20
CA LEU A 43 -1.89 5.40 5.31
C LEU A 43 -2.37 5.49 3.86
N PHE A 44 -3.65 5.25 3.59
CA PHE A 44 -4.22 5.35 2.25
C PHE A 44 -4.07 6.76 1.66
N THR A 45 -4.32 7.79 2.48
CA THR A 45 -4.13 9.19 2.08
C THR A 45 -2.68 9.48 1.75
N GLY A 46 -1.75 9.06 2.61
CA GLY A 46 -0.31 9.22 2.38
C GLY A 46 0.18 8.54 1.10
N LEU A 47 -0.24 7.29 0.85
CA LEU A 47 0.10 6.56 -0.38
C LEU A 47 -0.46 7.24 -1.63
N THR A 48 -1.67 7.81 -1.54
CA THR A 48 -2.27 8.58 -2.64
C THR A 48 -1.49 9.86 -2.91
N LEU A 49 -1.04 10.57 -1.87
CA LEU A 49 -0.19 11.74 -2.02
C LEU A 49 1.17 11.38 -2.63
N TRP A 50 1.78 10.26 -2.23
CA TRP A 50 3.00 9.74 -2.83
C TRP A 50 2.81 9.35 -4.30
N LEU A 51 1.65 8.78 -4.65
CA LEU A 51 1.32 8.46 -6.04
C LEU A 51 1.25 9.74 -6.88
N VAL A 52 0.56 10.78 -6.40
CA VAL A 52 0.51 12.10 -7.06
C VAL A 52 1.92 12.69 -7.17
N TYR A 53 2.70 12.64 -6.11
CA TYR A 53 4.09 13.12 -6.12
C TYR A 53 4.95 12.37 -7.16
N GLY A 54 4.85 11.04 -7.23
CA GLY A 54 5.58 10.22 -8.20
C GLY A 54 5.21 10.55 -9.64
N LEU A 55 3.92 10.78 -9.91
CA LEU A 55 3.45 11.22 -11.24
C LEU A 55 4.03 12.59 -11.60
N LEU A 56 4.04 13.55 -10.66
CA LEU A 56 4.65 14.87 -10.86
C LEU A 56 6.18 14.81 -11.06
N ARG A 57 6.82 13.71 -10.67
CA ARG A 57 8.27 13.51 -10.79
C ARG A 57 8.68 12.59 -11.94
N ASP A 58 7.72 12.07 -12.71
CA ASP A 58 7.93 11.03 -13.72
C ASP A 58 8.69 9.81 -13.18
N ASP A 59 8.50 9.48 -11.90
CA ASP A 59 9.18 8.36 -11.23
C ASP A 59 8.29 7.11 -11.23
N ALA A 60 8.55 6.23 -12.19
CA ALA A 60 7.80 4.98 -12.35
C ALA A 60 7.88 4.05 -11.13
N ALA A 61 8.99 4.06 -10.38
CA ALA A 61 9.15 3.20 -9.20
C ALA A 61 8.26 3.69 -8.06
N ILE A 62 8.24 4.98 -7.79
CA ILE A 62 7.35 5.58 -6.78
C ILE A 62 5.89 5.36 -7.17
N VAL A 63 5.54 5.60 -8.44
CA VAL A 63 4.16 5.44 -8.93
C VAL A 63 3.68 4.00 -8.79
N ALA A 64 4.44 3.03 -9.30
CA ALA A 64 4.03 1.63 -9.28
C ALA A 64 3.87 1.11 -7.84
N THR A 65 4.79 1.42 -6.96
CA THR A 65 4.87 0.83 -5.62
C THR A 65 3.82 1.41 -4.67
N ASN A 66 3.60 2.73 -4.71
CA ASN A 66 2.54 3.37 -3.94
C ASN A 66 1.16 3.04 -4.48
N GLY A 67 0.99 2.93 -5.80
CA GLY A 67 -0.28 2.54 -6.42
C GLY A 67 -0.73 1.14 -6.01
N VAL A 68 0.16 0.15 -6.10
CA VAL A 68 -0.16 -1.23 -5.67
C VAL A 68 -0.44 -1.27 -4.17
N THR A 69 0.39 -0.62 -3.34
CA THR A 69 0.19 -0.61 -1.89
C THR A 69 -1.12 0.09 -1.50
N ALA A 70 -1.48 1.19 -2.16
CA ALA A 70 -2.75 1.89 -1.93
C ALA A 70 -3.95 0.98 -2.22
N ALA A 71 -3.90 0.20 -3.31
CA ALA A 71 -4.95 -0.77 -3.63
C ALA A 71 -5.07 -1.87 -2.56
N LEU A 72 -3.95 -2.41 -2.06
CA LEU A 72 -3.93 -3.40 -0.99
C LEU A 72 -4.52 -2.84 0.32
N VAL A 73 -4.13 -1.61 0.70
CA VAL A 73 -4.65 -0.93 1.89
C VAL A 73 -6.15 -0.64 1.75
N ALA A 74 -6.62 -0.25 0.55
CA ALA A 74 -8.04 -0.03 0.28
C ALA A 74 -8.86 -1.32 0.46
N VAL A 75 -8.33 -2.48 0.05
CA VAL A 75 -8.98 -3.78 0.27
C VAL A 75 -9.14 -4.07 1.77
N ILE A 76 -8.08 -3.87 2.57
CA ILE A 76 -8.15 -4.04 4.04
C ILE A 76 -9.15 -3.04 4.65
N GLY A 77 -9.12 -1.78 4.22
CA GLY A 77 -10.06 -0.74 4.64
C GLY A 77 -11.52 -1.11 4.34
N GLY A 78 -11.79 -1.66 3.16
CA GLY A 78 -13.12 -2.15 2.79
C GLY A 78 -13.61 -3.27 3.70
N VAL A 79 -12.74 -4.19 4.11
CA VAL A 79 -13.07 -5.22 5.11
C VAL A 79 -13.28 -4.59 6.50
N LYS A 80 -12.46 -3.61 6.90
CA LYS A 80 -12.61 -2.90 8.18
C LYS A 80 -13.97 -2.24 8.31
N VAL A 81 -14.43 -1.53 7.28
CA VAL A 81 -15.74 -0.86 7.27
C VAL A 81 -16.91 -1.86 7.36
N ARG A 82 -16.72 -3.10 6.90
CA ARG A 82 -17.76 -4.15 6.95
C ARG A 82 -17.73 -4.98 8.25
N SER A 83 -16.62 -4.96 8.98
CA SER A 83 -16.40 -5.79 10.18
C SER A 83 -16.36 -5.02 11.49
N GLY A 84 -16.17 -3.69 11.46
CA GLY A 84 -16.36 -2.80 12.61
C GLY A 84 -17.80 -2.36 12.74
#